data_AF-A0A0B4FFJ5-F1
#
_entry.id   AF-A0A0B4FFJ5-F1
#
_cell.length_a   1.000
_cell.length_b   1.000
_cell.length_c   1.000
_cell.angle_alpha   90.00
_cell.angle_beta   90.00
_cell.angle_gamma   90.00
#
_symmetry.space_group_name_H-M   'P 1'
#
loop_
_entity.id
_entity.type
_entity.pdbx_description
1 polymer ?
#
loop_
_entity_poly.entity_id
_entity_poly.type
_entity_poly.pdbx_seq_one_letter_code
_entity_poly.pdbx_strand_id
1 'polypeptide(L)'
;MDWALRLTVALAGGALLGLDRELRHRRVGIRTYMMVSLGAAAFIIVGLEFGRQMQAEGLSSDPTRVTQGLMGAIGFIGAGAIIKGDKRVGGITTAASIWVSGAVGMAAGLGFTVMAFLTAGLAALLLSVSRLMAHRGADDRPDMN
;
A
#
# COMPACT_ATOMS: atom_id res chain seq x y z
N MET A 1 -21.95 3.01 0.16
CA MET A 1 -21.12 1.91 0.68
C MET A 1 -20.73 2.31 2.09
N ASP A 2 -21.06 1.48 3.08
CA ASP A 2 -20.77 1.72 4.49
C ASP A 2 -19.28 2.04 4.69
N TRP A 3 -18.95 3.07 5.49
CA TRP A 3 -17.57 3.44 5.80
C TRP A 3 -16.80 2.25 6.39
N ALA A 4 -17.46 1.44 7.23
CA ALA A 4 -16.89 0.22 7.78
C ALA A 4 -16.46 -0.73 6.67
N LEU A 5 -17.30 -0.96 5.66
CA LEU A 5 -16.96 -1.83 4.54
C LEU A 5 -15.73 -1.33 3.76
N ARG A 6 -15.64 -0.02 3.51
CA ARG A 6 -14.47 0.57 2.82
C ARG A 6 -13.19 0.40 3.62
N LEU A 7 -13.25 0.62 4.93
CA LEU A 7 -12.11 0.44 5.84
C LEU A 7 -11.72 -1.04 5.96
N THR A 8 -12.69 -1.96 6.00
CA THR A 8 -12.44 -3.40 6.00
C THR A 8 -11.78 -3.85 4.69
N VAL A 9 -12.22 -3.34 3.54
CA VAL A 9 -11.58 -3.61 2.25
C VAL A 9 -10.14 -3.10 2.23
N ALA A 10 -9.89 -1.90 2.74
CA ALA A 10 -8.52 -1.36 2.84
C ALA A 10 -7.64 -2.24 3.74
N LEU A 11 -8.15 -2.63 4.91
CA LEU A 11 -7.48 -3.57 5.82
C LEU A 11 -7.14 -4.89 5.14
N ALA A 12 -8.10 -5.50 4.44
CA ALA A 12 -7.92 -6.76 3.74
C ALA A 12 -6.92 -6.64 2.57
N GLY A 13 -7.01 -5.57 1.78
CA GLY A 13 -6.08 -5.30 0.68
C GLY A 13 -4.64 -5.05 1.17
N GLY A 14 -4.47 -4.27 2.24
CA GLY A 14 -3.17 -4.08 2.89
C GLY A 14 -2.62 -5.38 3.49
N ALA A 15 -3.48 -6.21 4.10
CA ALA A 15 -3.09 -7.51 4.62
C ALA A 15 -2.62 -8.46 3.50
N LEU A 16 -3.34 -8.52 2.37
CA LEU A 16 -2.98 -9.33 1.20
C LEU A 16 -1.57 -8.98 0.69
N LEU A 17 -1.26 -7.69 0.63
CA LEU A 17 0.03 -7.19 0.13
C LEU A 17 1.16 -7.41 1.14
N GLY A 18 0.86 -7.29 2.44
CA GLY A 18 1.81 -7.46 3.54
C GLY A 18 2.04 -8.91 3.97
N LEU A 19 1.15 -9.84 3.65
CA LEU A 19 1.23 -11.25 4.05
C LEU A 19 2.54 -11.88 3.58
N ASP A 20 2.86 -11.69 2.32
CA ASP A 20 4.08 -12.18 1.71
C ASP A 20 5.36 -11.58 2.34
N ARG A 21 5.28 -10.35 2.88
CA ARG A 21 6.39 -9.69 3.57
C ARG A 21 6.62 -10.28 4.95
N GLU A 22 5.54 -10.55 5.69
CA GLU A 22 5.57 -11.18 7.00
C GLU A 22 6.16 -12.59 6.91
N LEU A 23 5.66 -13.40 5.97
CA LEU A 23 6.15 -14.76 5.70
C LEU A 23 7.63 -14.81 5.26
N ARG A 24 8.19 -13.68 4.83
CA ARG A 24 9.60 -13.56 4.42
C ARG A 24 10.48 -12.89 5.46
N HIS A 25 9.96 -12.68 6.67
CA HIS A 25 10.64 -11.96 7.75
C HIS A 25 11.29 -10.67 7.26
N ARG A 26 10.62 -9.96 6.34
CA ARG A 26 11.10 -8.66 5.85
C ARG A 26 10.95 -7.64 6.96
N ARG A 27 11.83 -6.63 6.96
CA ARG A 27 11.86 -5.57 7.98
C ARG A 27 10.51 -4.86 8.18
N VAL A 28 9.72 -4.75 7.11
CA VAL A 28 8.37 -4.18 7.13
C VAL A 28 7.39 -5.32 6.95
N GLY A 29 6.64 -5.61 8.00
CA GLY A 29 5.68 -6.71 8.09
C GLY A 29 4.25 -6.30 7.76
N ILE A 30 3.32 -7.25 7.87
CA ILE A 30 1.92 -7.12 7.45
C ILE A 30 1.20 -5.93 8.11
N ARG A 31 1.49 -5.67 9.39
CA ARG A 31 0.88 -4.59 10.17
C ARG A 31 1.13 -3.21 9.56
N THR A 32 2.31 -2.97 8.99
CA THR A 32 2.61 -1.67 8.36
C THR A 32 1.77 -1.47 7.11
N TYR A 33 1.63 -2.49 6.26
CA TYR A 33 0.82 -2.41 5.04
C TYR A 33 -0.66 -2.16 5.36
N MET A 34 -1.19 -2.88 6.36
CA MET A 34 -2.54 -2.69 6.87
C MET A 34 -2.76 -1.26 7.38
N MET A 35 -1.84 -0.71 8.18
CA MET A 35 -1.95 0.66 8.71
C MET A 35 -1.87 1.72 7.62
N VAL A 36 -0.96 1.58 6.64
CA VAL A 36 -0.84 2.52 5.53
C VAL A 36 -2.11 2.51 4.67
N SER A 37 -2.64 1.33 4.36
CA SER A 37 -3.86 1.20 3.56
C SER A 37 -5.09 1.73 4.31
N LEU A 38 -5.25 1.37 5.58
CA LEU A 38 -6.34 1.84 6.43
C LEU A 38 -6.32 3.35 6.60
N GLY A 39 -5.16 3.94 6.90
CA GLY A 39 -5.01 5.38 7.06
C GLY A 39 -5.34 6.14 5.77
N ALA A 40 -4.85 5.66 4.63
CA ALA A 40 -5.17 6.26 3.33
C ALA A 40 -6.68 6.20 3.02
N ALA A 41 -7.35 5.07 3.31
CA ALA A 41 -8.80 4.95 3.15
C ALA A 41 -9.56 5.92 4.06
N ALA A 42 -9.17 6.00 5.34
CA ALA A 42 -9.78 6.90 6.30
C ALA A 42 -9.66 8.37 5.87
N PHE A 43 -8.47 8.81 5.45
CA PHE A 43 -8.26 10.19 5.00
C PHE A 43 -9.04 10.52 3.74
N ILE A 44 -9.17 9.59 2.79
CA ILE A 44 -10.04 9.78 1.63
C ILE A 44 -11.51 9.94 2.05
N ILE A 45 -12.00 9.09 2.95
CA ILE A 45 -13.39 9.18 3.43
C ILE A 45 -13.64 10.53 4.12
N VAL A 46 -12.73 10.95 5.02
CA VAL A 46 -12.80 12.25 5.68
C VAL A 46 -12.77 13.39 4.65
N GLY A 47 -11.89 13.33 3.66
CA GLY A 47 -11.79 14.33 2.60
C GLY A 47 -13.06 14.45 1.75
N LEU A 48 -13.69 13.33 1.42
CA LEU A 48 -14.96 13.32 0.69
C LEU A 48 -16.11 13.90 1.51
N GLU A 49 -16.18 13.57 2.80
CA GLU A 49 -17.25 14.05 3.69
C GLU A 49 -17.11 15.56 3.94
N PHE A 50 -15.89 16.01 4.23
CA PHE A 50 -15.59 17.44 4.34
C PHE A 50 -15.91 18.19 3.04
N GLY A 51 -15.53 17.61 1.89
CA GLY A 51 -15.85 18.18 0.58
C GLY A 51 -17.36 18.32 0.32
N ARG A 52 -18.16 17.32 0.74
CA ARG A 52 -19.64 17.38 0.68
C ARG A 52 -20.21 18.47 1.58
N GLN A 53 -19.70 18.62 2.80
CA GLN A 53 -20.15 19.67 3.72
C GLN A 53 -19.90 21.07 3.14
N MET A 54 -18.69 21.31 2.61
CA MET A 54 -18.38 22.59 1.96
C MET A 54 -19.30 22.87 0.77
N GLN A 55 -19.58 21.88 -0.08
CA GLN A 55 -20.50 22.04 -1.20
C GLN A 55 -21.93 22.38 -0.74
N ALA A 56 -22.39 21.81 0.37
CA ALA A 56 -23.70 22.13 0.94
C ALA A 56 -23.79 23.58 1.44
N GLU A 57 -22.66 24.17 1.86
CA GLU A 57 -22.53 25.58 2.24
C GLU A 57 -22.28 26.51 1.03
N GLY A 58 -22.29 25.99 -0.20
CA GLY A 58 -22.03 26.77 -1.42
C GLY A 58 -20.55 27.10 -1.64
N LEU A 59 -19.64 26.47 -0.88
CA LEU A 59 -18.20 26.63 -1.01
C LEU A 59 -17.64 25.58 -1.99
N SER A 60 -16.67 26.01 -2.80
CA SER A 60 -15.95 25.09 -3.69
C SER A 60 -14.97 24.23 -2.91
N SER A 61 -14.99 22.92 -3.15
CA SER A 61 -14.04 21.95 -2.58
C SER A 61 -13.43 21.08 -3.67
N ASP A 62 -12.12 20.86 -3.58
CA ASP A 62 -11.38 19.99 -4.50
C ASP A 62 -10.87 18.75 -3.75
N PRO A 63 -11.58 17.60 -3.86
CA PRO A 63 -11.20 16.37 -3.16
C PRO A 63 -9.87 15.78 -3.67
N THR A 64 -9.36 16.21 -4.83
CA THR A 64 -8.08 15.71 -5.35
C THR A 64 -6.88 16.16 -4.52
N ARG A 65 -7.01 17.25 -3.76
CA ARG A 65 -5.97 17.77 -2.86
C ARG A 65 -5.59 16.77 -1.76
N VAL A 66 -6.57 16.06 -1.21
CA VAL A 66 -6.32 15.02 -0.20
C VAL A 66 -5.52 13.87 -0.82
N THR A 67 -5.90 13.45 -2.03
CA THR A 67 -5.18 12.42 -2.78
C THR A 67 -3.74 12.84 -3.07
N GLN A 68 -3.51 14.07 -3.52
CA GLN A 68 -2.17 14.61 -3.76
C GLN A 68 -1.31 14.62 -2.49
N GLY A 69 -1.87 15.08 -1.38
CA GLY A 69 -1.20 15.07 -0.08
C GLY A 69 -0.81 13.66 0.38
N LEU A 70 -1.73 12.69 0.22
CA LEU A 70 -1.48 11.29 0.54
C LEU A 70 -0.35 10.69 -0.32
N MET A 71 -0.34 10.95 -1.62
CA MET A 71 0.73 10.46 -2.51
C MET A 71 2.13 10.90 -2.04
N GLY A 72 2.27 12.15 -1.62
CA GLY A 72 3.52 12.67 -1.04
C GLY A 72 3.84 12.04 0.33
N ALA A 73 2.87 12.01 1.25
CA ALA A 73 3.06 11.47 2.59
C ALA A 73 3.44 9.97 2.58
N ILE A 74 2.81 9.17 1.73
CA ILE A 74 3.13 7.75 1.58
C ILE A 74 4.53 7.59 0.97
N GLY A 75 4.91 8.44 0.02
CA GLY A 75 6.27 8.48 -0.54
C GLY A 75 7.34 8.70 0.54
N PHE A 76 7.07 9.57 1.52
CA PHE A 76 7.95 9.79 2.67
C PHE A 76 8.10 8.54 3.55
N ILE A 77 7.01 7.81 3.80
CA ILE A 77 7.08 6.52 4.53
C ILE A 77 7.95 5.51 3.76
N GLY A 78 7.79 5.46 2.43
CA GLY A 78 8.63 4.65 1.55
C GLY A 78 10.11 5.01 1.66
N ALA A 79 10.46 6.30 1.63
CA ALA A 79 11.83 6.77 1.81
C ALA A 79 12.39 6.36 3.19
N GLY A 80 11.60 6.49 4.26
CA GLY A 80 11.98 6.03 5.60
C GLY A 80 12.27 4.52 5.65
N ALA A 81 11.50 3.71 4.91
CA ALA A 81 11.75 2.28 4.78
C ALA A 81 13.04 1.92 4.03
N ILE A 82 13.52 2.80 3.13
CA ILE A 82 14.82 2.65 2.45
C ILE A 82 15.95 2.98 3.43
N ILE A 83 15.86 4.12 4.12
CA ILE A 83 16.93 4.62 5.00
C ILE A 83 17.16 3.70 6.21
N LYS A 84 16.09 3.11 6.76
CA LYS A 84 16.18 2.16 7.89
C LYS A 84 16.74 0.78 7.49
N GLY A 85 17.08 0.56 6.22
CA GLY A 85 17.72 -0.66 5.74
C GLY A 85 19.23 -0.65 5.99
N ASP A 86 19.78 -1.62 6.72
CA ASP A 86 21.22 -1.72 6.97
C ASP A 86 21.94 -2.07 5.66
N LYS A 87 22.64 -1.08 5.09
CA LYS A 87 23.78 -1.17 4.14
C LYS A 87 23.63 -2.05 2.88
N ARG A 88 22.53 -2.76 2.67
CA ARG A 88 22.23 -3.57 1.48
C ARG A 88 21.17 -2.89 0.64
N VAL A 89 21.44 -2.82 -0.65
CA VAL A 89 20.53 -2.39 -1.72
C VAL A 89 19.31 -3.33 -1.74
N GLY A 90 18.30 -3.06 -0.91
CA GLY A 90 17.16 -3.96 -0.73
C GLY A 90 15.85 -3.32 -0.26
N GLY A 91 15.84 -1.99 -0.07
CA GLY A 91 14.69 -1.23 0.43
C GLY A 91 13.72 -0.74 -0.65
N ILE A 92 14.15 -0.66 -1.91
CA ILE A 92 13.35 -0.05 -3.01
C ILE A 92 12.04 -0.79 -3.22
N THR A 93 12.05 -2.13 -3.28
CA THR A 93 10.83 -2.94 -3.43
C THR A 93 9.90 -2.80 -2.21
N THR A 94 10.46 -2.68 -1.01
CA THR A 94 9.68 -2.43 0.21
C THR A 94 9.00 -1.06 0.14
N ALA A 95 9.74 -0.02 -0.25
CA ALA A 95 9.19 1.33 -0.43
C ALA A 95 8.09 1.38 -1.50
N ALA A 96 8.34 0.78 -2.67
CA ALA A 96 7.37 0.70 -3.75
C ALA A 96 6.09 -0.04 -3.32
N SER A 97 6.23 -1.15 -2.59
CA SER A 97 5.06 -1.89 -2.09
C SER A 97 4.30 -1.13 -1.01
N ILE A 98 4.96 -0.37 -0.13
CA ILE A 98 4.27 0.55 0.81
C ILE A 98 3.48 1.60 0.04
N TRP A 99 4.06 2.15 -1.04
CA TRP A 99 3.39 3.12 -1.89
C TRP A 99 2.12 2.55 -2.54
N VAL A 100 2.21 1.34 -3.07
CA VAL A 100 1.04 0.62 -3.59
C VAL A 100 0.01 0.32 -2.51
N SER A 101 0.42 -0.01 -1.28
CA SER A 101 -0.50 -0.22 -0.14
C SER A 101 -1.38 1.00 0.13
N GLY A 102 -0.78 2.20 0.03
CA GLY A 102 -1.50 3.45 0.15
C GLY A 102 -2.48 3.67 -1.00
N ALA A 103 -2.10 3.33 -2.24
CA ALA A 103 -3.00 3.38 -3.39
C ALA A 103 -4.20 2.43 -3.25
N VAL A 104 -3.99 1.21 -2.74
CA VAL A 104 -5.06 0.26 -2.39
C VAL A 104 -6.03 0.88 -1.38
N GLY A 105 -5.49 1.54 -0.35
CA GLY A 105 -6.27 2.23 0.66
C GLY A 105 -7.08 3.38 0.09
N MET A 106 -6.48 4.22 -0.76
CA MET A 106 -7.19 5.31 -1.43
C MET A 106 -8.34 4.80 -2.31
N ALA A 107 -8.09 3.76 -3.11
CA ALA A 107 -9.12 3.13 -3.93
C ALA A 107 -10.28 2.58 -3.09
N ALA A 108 -9.98 1.90 -1.98
CA ALA A 108 -10.98 1.41 -1.04
C ALA A 108 -11.77 2.56 -0.40
N GLY A 109 -11.10 3.64 0.02
CA GLY A 109 -11.72 4.84 0.59
C GLY A 109 -12.67 5.55 -0.38
N LEU A 110 -12.34 5.57 -1.68
CA LEU A 110 -13.22 6.05 -2.75
C LEU A 110 -14.41 5.12 -3.01
N GLY A 111 -14.37 3.88 -2.53
CA GLY A 111 -15.37 2.84 -2.77
C GLY A 111 -15.09 1.96 -3.98
N PHE A 112 -13.90 2.04 -4.58
CA PHE A 112 -13.48 1.21 -5.71
C PHE A 112 -12.93 -0.14 -5.24
N THR A 113 -13.80 -0.96 -4.65
CA THR A 113 -13.45 -2.26 -4.05
C THR A 113 -12.74 -3.21 -5.01
N VAL A 114 -13.25 -3.33 -6.24
CA VAL A 114 -12.64 -4.20 -7.27
C VAL A 114 -11.24 -3.72 -7.61
N MET A 115 -11.06 -2.40 -7.82
CA MET A 115 -9.76 -1.80 -8.11
C MET A 115 -8.77 -2.02 -6.95
N ALA A 116 -9.23 -1.89 -5.70
CA ALA A 116 -8.40 -2.10 -4.52
C ALA A 116 -7.87 -3.54 -4.45
N PHE A 117 -8.74 -4.55 -4.62
CA PHE A 117 -8.32 -5.95 -4.60
C PHE A 117 -7.49 -6.36 -5.82
N LEU A 118 -7.82 -5.89 -7.01
CA LEU A 118 -7.01 -6.15 -8.20
C LEU A 118 -5.59 -5.58 -8.06
N THR A 119 -5.48 -4.35 -7.57
CA THR A 119 -4.19 -3.70 -7.33
C THR A 119 -3.39 -4.45 -6.26
N ALA A 120 -4.03 -4.82 -5.15
CA ALA A 120 -3.39 -5.58 -4.08
C ALA A 120 -2.92 -6.96 -4.57
N GLY A 121 -3.76 -7.66 -5.34
CA GLY A 121 -3.46 -8.97 -5.90
C GLY A 121 -2.33 -8.95 -6.93
N LEU A 122 -2.36 -8.01 -7.87
CA LEU A 122 -1.28 -7.86 -8.87
C LEU A 122 0.06 -7.51 -8.21
N ALA A 123 0.06 -6.62 -7.23
CA ALA A 123 1.27 -6.31 -6.49
C ALA A 123 1.75 -7.50 -5.66
N ALA A 124 0.87 -8.22 -4.96
CA ALA A 124 1.23 -9.45 -4.25
C ALA A 124 1.80 -10.52 -5.20
N LEU A 125 1.25 -10.64 -6.41
CA LEU A 125 1.75 -11.52 -7.46
C LEU A 125 3.15 -11.12 -7.91
N LEU A 126 3.39 -9.84 -8.23
CA LEU A 126 4.72 -9.36 -8.62
C LEU A 126 5.77 -9.62 -7.53
N LEU A 127 5.39 -9.37 -6.29
CA LEU A 127 6.23 -9.68 -5.14
C LEU A 127 6.50 -11.19 -5.07
N SER A 128 5.49 -12.03 -5.27
CA SER A 128 5.63 -13.49 -5.21
C SER A 128 6.41 -14.08 -6.39
N VAL A 129 6.29 -13.54 -7.61
CA VAL A 129 7.04 -14.03 -8.79
C VAL A 129 8.54 -13.77 -8.65
N SER A 130 8.93 -12.59 -8.14
CA SER A 130 10.35 -12.31 -7.85
C SER A 130 10.98 -13.32 -6.88
N ARG A 131 10.16 -13.94 -6.02
CA ARG A 131 10.53 -15.03 -5.09
C ARG A 131 10.96 -16.29 -5.86
N LEU A 132 10.20 -16.66 -6.90
CA LEU A 132 10.45 -17.88 -7.68
C LEU A 132 11.74 -17.76 -8.50
N MET A 133 11.98 -16.58 -9.08
CA MET A 133 13.19 -16.32 -9.87
C MET A 133 14.45 -16.29 -9.01
N ALA A 134 14.37 -15.72 -7.79
CA ALA A 134 15.50 -15.68 -6.86
C ALA A 134 15.91 -17.08 -6.35
N HIS A 135 14.97 -18.01 -6.21
CA HIS A 135 15.29 -19.40 -5.84
C HIS A 135 15.92 -20.19 -6.98
N ARG A 136 15.48 -19.99 -8.23
CA ARG A 136 16.05 -20.69 -9.40
C ARG A 136 17.53 -20.37 -9.63
N GLY A 137 17.95 -19.12 -9.42
CA GLY A 137 19.36 -18.73 -9.55
C GLY A 137 20.28 -19.22 -8.41
N ALA A 138 19.73 -19.81 -7.35
CA ALA A 138 20.51 -20.39 -6.25
C ALA A 138 20.78 -21.89 -6.44
N ASP A 139 19.86 -22.62 -7.08
CA ASP A 139 20.05 -24.03 -7.48
C ASP A 139 21.01 -24.19 -8.68
N ASP A 140 21.16 -23.16 -9.52
CA ASP A 140 22.06 -23.17 -10.69
C ASP A 140 23.52 -22.78 -10.38
N ARG A 141 23.90 -22.65 -9.10
CA ARG A 141 25.31 -22.47 -8.72
C ARG A 141 25.94 -23.83 -8.48
N PRO A 142 26.69 -24.41 -9.42
CA PRO A 142 27.52 -25.56 -9.11
C PRO A 142 28.47 -25.10 -8.00
N ASP A 143 28.38 -25.82 -6.89
CA ASP A 143 29.30 -25.90 -5.77
C ASP A 143 30.73 -25.57 -6.21
N MET A 144 31.09 -24.30 -6.03
CA MET A 144 32.45 -23.82 -6.14
C MET A 144 33.19 -24.32 -4.90
N ASN A 145 33.80 -25.50 -5.04
CA ASN A 145 34.86 -25.99 -4.17
C ASN A 145 36.02 -25.00 -4.11
#